data_AF-I4G3A7-F1
#
_entry.id   AF-I4G3A7-F1
#
_cell.length_a   1.000
_cell.length_b   1.000
_cell.length_c   1.000
_cell.angle_alpha   90.00
_cell.angle_beta   90.00
_cell.angle_gamma   90.00
#
_symmetry.space_group_name_H-M   'P 1'
#
loop_
_entity.id
_entity.type
_entity.pdbx_description
1 polymer ?
#
loop_
_entity_poly.entity_id
_entity_poly.type
_entity_poly.pdbx_seq_one_letter_code
_entity_poly.pdbx_strand_id
1 'polypeptide(L)'
;MSEAVYAIGEVKSVIRRRDFINAINKLSMQKKLILDSRDEKFRKKYKHQPLSFLICEKLDFNCKVSDLSELYELPSIYHHNMILSLEDGLFTYYLHQEGGGTVTCHYPVIEDAHISPLGITDSNHASFISLFVSYIMQHLSSCNRQSGDLVSYLTRSPSEKLFFD
;
A
#
# COMPACT_ATOMS: atom_id res chain seq x y z
N MET A 1 -6.75 23.01 3.68
CA MET A 1 -6.17 21.66 3.48
C MET A 1 -7.29 20.75 3.01
N SER A 2 -7.15 20.11 1.85
CA SER A 2 -8.00 18.98 1.48
C SER A 2 -7.59 17.79 2.36
N GLU A 3 -8.55 17.05 2.90
CA GLU A 3 -8.31 15.78 3.60
C GLU A 3 -7.68 14.78 2.63
N ALA A 4 -6.35 14.68 2.65
CA ALA A 4 -5.62 13.74 1.82
C ALA A 4 -5.59 12.37 2.51
N VAL A 5 -6.25 11.37 1.91
CA VAL A 5 -6.12 9.99 2.35
C VAL A 5 -4.73 9.46 1.98
N TYR A 6 -3.91 9.14 2.97
CA TYR A 6 -2.56 8.59 2.77
C TYR A 6 -2.53 7.06 2.74
N ALA A 7 -3.40 6.42 3.50
CA ALA A 7 -3.52 4.97 3.52
C ALA A 7 -4.96 4.51 3.73
N ILE A 8 -5.27 3.30 3.25
CA ILE A 8 -6.53 2.60 3.46
C ILE A 8 -6.21 1.17 3.87
N GLY A 9 -6.76 0.74 5.00
CA GLY A 9 -6.60 -0.62 5.50
C GLY A 9 -7.94 -1.28 5.73
N GLU A 10 -8.04 -2.58 5.48
CA GLU A 10 -9.12 -3.42 6.01
C GLU A 10 -8.50 -4.53 6.88
N VAL A 11 -9.14 -4.83 8.02
CA VAL A 11 -8.71 -5.87 8.96
C VAL A 11 -9.82 -6.91 9.09
N LYS A 12 -9.46 -8.19 9.01
CA LYS A 12 -10.35 -9.35 9.11
C LYS A 12 -9.73 -10.41 10.03
N SER A 13 -10.53 -11.36 10.49
CA SER A 13 -10.04 -12.58 11.13
C SER A 13 -9.71 -13.61 10.04
N VAL A 14 -10.47 -14.71 9.98
CA VAL A 14 -10.35 -15.74 8.96
C VAL A 14 -11.20 -15.36 7.75
N ILE A 15 -10.60 -15.34 6.56
CA ILE A 15 -11.27 -14.90 5.33
C ILE A 15 -11.38 -16.03 4.31
N ARG A 16 -12.61 -16.29 3.86
CA ARG A 16 -12.89 -17.26 2.80
C ARG A 16 -12.70 -16.62 1.42
N ARG A 17 -12.48 -17.44 0.39
CA ARG A 17 -12.22 -16.96 -0.99
C ARG A 17 -13.21 -15.89 -1.47
N ARG A 18 -14.51 -16.10 -1.28
CA ARG A 18 -15.54 -15.14 -1.72
C ARG A 18 -15.39 -13.79 -1.00
N ASP A 19 -15.20 -13.83 0.32
CA ASP A 19 -15.10 -12.61 1.12
C ASP A 19 -13.77 -11.91 0.88
N PHE A 20 -12.72 -12.66 0.55
CA PHE A 20 -11.43 -12.14 0.08
C PHE A 20 -11.57 -11.37 -1.22
N ILE A 21 -12.19 -11.97 -2.24
CA ILE A 21 -12.46 -11.31 -3.54
C ILE A 21 -13.26 -10.02 -3.31
N ASN A 22 -14.28 -10.05 -2.44
CA ASN A 22 -15.06 -8.86 -2.12
C ASN A 22 -14.21 -7.78 -1.43
N ALA A 23 -13.35 -8.16 -0.47
CA ALA A 23 -12.51 -7.24 0.26
C ALA A 23 -11.49 -6.55 -0.66
N ILE A 24 -10.79 -7.31 -1.51
CA ILE A 24 -9.78 -6.73 -2.40
C ILE A 24 -10.42 -5.83 -3.48
N ASN A 25 -11.57 -6.21 -4.04
CA ASN A 25 -12.21 -5.37 -5.06
C ASN A 25 -12.83 -4.10 -4.46
N LYS A 26 -13.40 -4.19 -3.24
CA LYS A 26 -13.87 -3.02 -2.50
C LYS A 26 -12.74 -2.03 -2.21
N LEU A 27 -11.62 -2.50 -1.66
CA LEU A 27 -10.46 -1.65 -1.39
C LEU A 27 -9.88 -1.08 -2.69
N SER A 28 -9.90 -1.84 -3.79
CA SER A 28 -9.36 -1.40 -5.09
C SER A 28 -10.21 -0.27 -5.67
N MET A 29 -11.53 -0.37 -5.53
CA MET A 29 -12.48 0.69 -5.90
C MET A 29 -12.25 1.96 -5.07
N GLN A 30 -12.03 1.84 -3.76
CA GLN A 30 -11.70 2.98 -2.90
C GLN A 30 -10.40 3.66 -3.33
N LYS A 31 -9.36 2.86 -3.60
CA LYS A 31 -8.07 3.36 -4.12
C LYS A 31 -8.24 4.08 -5.46
N LYS A 32 -9.05 3.53 -6.37
CA LYS A 32 -9.43 4.17 -7.64
C LYS A 32 -10.07 5.54 -7.42
N LEU A 33 -11.09 5.64 -6.55
CA LEU A 33 -11.75 6.92 -6.27
C LEU A 33 -10.77 7.99 -5.76
N ILE A 34 -9.83 7.61 -4.90
CA ILE A 34 -8.81 8.54 -4.38
C ILE A 34 -7.80 8.93 -5.47
N LEU A 35 -7.35 7.99 -6.30
CA LEU A 35 -6.43 8.29 -7.39
C LEU A 35 -7.09 9.14 -8.48
N ASP A 36 -8.34 8.85 -8.82
CA ASP A 36 -9.08 9.53 -9.86
C ASP A 36 -9.48 10.96 -9.46
N SER A 37 -9.81 11.18 -8.19
CA SER A 37 -10.11 12.51 -7.65
C SER A 37 -8.88 13.43 -7.55
N ARG A 38 -7.67 12.89 -7.66
CA ARG A 38 -6.42 13.66 -7.67
C ARG A 38 -6.14 14.20 -9.07
N ASP A 39 -5.90 15.52 -9.15
CA ASP A 39 -5.49 16.23 -10.36
C ASP A 39 -4.23 15.59 -11.00
N GLU A 40 -4.05 15.73 -12.30
CA GLU A 40 -2.91 15.22 -13.06
C GLU A 40 -1.57 15.75 -12.54
N LYS A 41 -1.54 17.02 -12.10
CA LYS A 41 -0.39 17.61 -11.40
C LYS A 41 -0.10 16.89 -10.08
N PHE A 42 -1.14 16.45 -9.38
CA PHE A 42 -1.02 15.64 -8.18
C PHE A 42 -0.50 14.24 -8.55
N ARG A 43 -1.03 13.58 -9.58
CA ARG A 43 -0.52 12.26 -10.01
C ARG A 43 0.96 12.30 -10.44
N LYS A 44 1.40 13.37 -11.11
CA LYS A 44 2.80 13.57 -11.53
C LYS A 44 3.73 13.94 -10.37
N LYS A 45 3.28 14.76 -9.41
CA LYS A 45 4.06 15.20 -8.24
C LYS A 45 4.13 14.13 -7.15
N TYR A 46 3.03 13.41 -6.96
CA TYR A 46 2.89 12.35 -5.97
C TYR A 46 2.97 11.01 -6.68
N LYS A 47 4.21 10.58 -6.96
CA LYS A 47 4.53 9.20 -7.35
C LYS A 47 4.04 8.16 -6.32
N HIS A 48 3.56 8.61 -5.16
CA HIS A 48 3.00 7.79 -4.10
C HIS A 48 1.47 7.73 -4.23
N GLN A 49 0.99 6.63 -4.80
CA GLN A 49 -0.39 6.19 -4.63
C GLN A 49 -0.70 6.03 -3.13
N PRO A 50 -1.95 6.24 -2.67
CA PRO A 50 -2.29 5.91 -1.29
C PRO A 50 -1.95 4.44 -1.01
N LEU A 51 -1.34 4.18 0.13
CA LEU A 51 -1.02 2.82 0.56
C LEU A 51 -2.33 2.07 0.83
N SER A 52 -2.57 0.95 0.16
CA SER A 52 -3.71 0.09 0.48
C SER A 52 -3.26 -1.29 0.93
N PHE A 53 -3.87 -1.77 2.02
CA PHE A 53 -3.53 -3.08 2.58
C PHE A 53 -4.73 -3.82 3.17
N LEU A 54 -4.64 -5.16 3.19
CA LEU A 54 -5.54 -6.05 3.90
C LEU A 54 -4.74 -6.80 4.97
N ILE A 55 -5.24 -6.84 6.21
CA ILE A 55 -4.69 -7.68 7.28
C ILE A 55 -5.72 -8.74 7.62
N CYS A 56 -5.30 -9.99 7.73
CA CYS A 56 -6.14 -11.09 8.18
C CYS A 56 -5.36 -12.04 9.10
N GLU A 57 -6.09 -12.79 9.91
CA GLU A 57 -5.51 -13.87 10.72
C GLU A 57 -5.06 -15.01 9.80
N LYS A 58 -5.96 -15.44 8.90
CA LYS A 58 -5.76 -16.58 8.00
C LYS A 58 -6.61 -16.48 6.73
N LEU A 59 -6.09 -16.97 5.61
CA LEU A 59 -6.83 -17.29 4.38
C LEU A 59 -7.40 -18.72 4.47
N ASP A 60 -8.72 -18.86 4.54
CA ASP A 60 -9.41 -20.17 4.52
C ASP A 60 -9.63 -20.66 3.08
N PHE A 61 -8.56 -20.65 2.29
CA PHE A 61 -8.48 -21.17 0.93
C PHE A 61 -7.02 -21.20 0.47
N ASN A 62 -6.70 -22.08 -0.48
CA ASN A 62 -5.38 -22.10 -1.08
C ASN A 62 -5.26 -20.93 -2.08
N CYS A 63 -4.51 -19.89 -1.73
CA CYS A 63 -4.25 -18.74 -2.59
C CYS A 63 -2.89 -18.93 -3.28
N LYS A 64 -2.88 -19.50 -4.48
CA LYS A 64 -1.67 -19.48 -5.30
C LYS A 64 -1.41 -18.07 -5.83
N VAL A 65 -0.14 -17.77 -6.01
CA VAL A 65 0.37 -16.50 -6.52
C VAL A 65 -0.25 -16.10 -7.85
N SER A 66 -0.22 -17.05 -8.78
CA SER A 66 -0.71 -16.93 -10.14
C SER A 66 -2.17 -16.50 -10.18
N ASP A 67 -2.94 -16.91 -9.16
CA ASP A 67 -4.37 -16.72 -9.14
C ASP A 67 -4.72 -15.33 -8.60
N LEU A 68 -3.85 -14.69 -7.81
CA LEU A 68 -4.19 -13.48 -7.08
C LEU A 68 -4.45 -12.29 -8.02
N SER A 69 -3.65 -12.12 -9.08
CA SER A 69 -3.88 -11.07 -10.08
C SER A 69 -5.20 -11.25 -10.83
N GLU A 70 -5.65 -12.49 -11.01
CA GLU A 70 -6.90 -12.82 -11.71
C GLU A 70 -8.15 -12.54 -10.86
N LEU A 71 -7.99 -12.40 -9.53
CA LEU A 71 -9.09 -12.09 -8.62
C LEU A 71 -9.48 -10.60 -8.60
N TYR A 72 -8.65 -9.73 -9.18
CA TYR A 72 -8.92 -8.30 -9.27
C TYR A 72 -9.75 -7.96 -10.51
N GLU A 73 -10.80 -7.17 -10.31
CA GLU A 73 -11.66 -6.67 -11.40
C GLU A 73 -11.08 -5.41 -12.07
N LEU A 74 -10.21 -4.69 -11.37
CA LEU A 74 -9.59 -3.44 -11.84
C LEU A 74 -8.14 -3.65 -12.32
N PRO A 75 -7.62 -2.77 -13.19
CA PRO A 75 -6.22 -2.80 -13.62
C PRO A 75 -5.22 -2.73 -12.46
N SER A 76 -4.00 -3.25 -12.68
CA SER A 76 -2.93 -3.38 -11.67
C SER A 76 -2.63 -2.09 -10.91
N ILE A 77 -2.72 -0.94 -11.57
CA ILE A 77 -2.55 0.39 -10.94
C ILE A 77 -3.44 0.62 -9.70
N TYR A 78 -4.57 -0.09 -9.60
CA TYR A 78 -5.51 0.02 -8.48
C TYR A 78 -5.40 -1.12 -7.45
N HIS A 79 -4.55 -2.13 -7.69
CA HIS A 79 -4.38 -3.26 -6.78
C HIS A 79 -3.77 -2.83 -5.44
N HIS A 80 -3.88 -3.72 -4.44
CA HIS A 80 -3.34 -3.47 -3.10
C HIS A 80 -1.84 -3.54 -3.07
N ASN A 81 -1.24 -2.68 -2.26
CA ASN A 81 0.19 -2.68 -2.05
C ASN A 81 0.65 -3.93 -1.28
N MET A 82 -0.16 -4.36 -0.31
CA MET A 82 0.17 -5.48 0.59
C MET A 82 -1.07 -6.23 1.07
N ILE A 83 -0.95 -7.54 1.27
CA ILE A 83 -1.89 -8.34 2.04
C ILE A 83 -1.09 -9.10 3.08
N LEU A 84 -1.39 -8.91 4.37
CA LEU A 84 -0.75 -9.62 5.47
C LEU A 84 -1.74 -10.65 6.03
N SER A 85 -1.43 -11.93 5.84
CA SER A 85 -2.00 -13.01 6.64
C SER A 85 -1.02 -13.36 7.75
N LEU A 86 -1.48 -13.37 9.00
CA LEU A 86 -0.64 -13.77 10.12
C LEU A 86 -0.23 -15.24 10.01
N GLU A 87 -1.11 -16.13 9.54
CA GLU A 87 -0.78 -17.55 9.38
C GLU A 87 -0.15 -17.90 8.02
N ASP A 88 -0.47 -17.16 6.94
CA ASP A 88 -0.03 -17.54 5.58
C ASP A 88 1.12 -16.69 5.01
N GLY A 89 1.24 -15.43 5.45
CA GLY A 89 2.35 -14.55 5.09
C GLY A 89 2.00 -13.24 4.43
N LEU A 90 3.03 -12.59 3.91
CA LEU A 90 2.92 -11.27 3.29
C LEU A 90 2.88 -11.42 1.77
N PHE A 91 1.78 -11.00 1.15
CA PHE A 91 1.65 -10.88 -0.29
C PHE A 91 2.01 -9.45 -0.68
N THR A 92 3.05 -9.29 -1.49
CA THR A 92 3.50 -7.99 -2.00
C THR A 92 4.16 -8.18 -3.37
N TYR A 93 4.69 -7.12 -3.99
CA TYR A 93 5.30 -7.20 -5.31
C TYR A 93 6.82 -7.33 -5.22
N TYR A 94 7.41 -7.73 -6.33
CA TYR A 94 8.85 -7.77 -6.52
C TYR A 94 9.16 -7.42 -7.98
N LEU A 95 10.38 -6.94 -8.16
CA LEU A 95 10.98 -6.65 -9.45
C LEU A 95 12.14 -7.59 -9.66
N HIS A 96 12.25 -8.12 -10.87
CA HIS A 96 13.47 -8.75 -11.31
C HIS A 96 14.48 -7.67 -11.68
N GLN A 97 15.68 -7.77 -11.12
CA GLN A 97 16.80 -6.92 -11.51
C GLN A 97 17.53 -7.55 -12.70
N GLU A 98 18.00 -6.70 -13.62
CA GLU A 98 18.98 -7.08 -14.62
C GLU A 98 20.25 -7.57 -13.91
N GLY A 99 20.45 -8.89 -13.87
CA GLY A 99 21.49 -9.54 -13.06
C GLY A 99 21.00 -10.72 -12.19
N GLY A 100 19.70 -11.00 -12.17
CA GLY A 100 19.13 -12.20 -11.53
C GLY A 100 18.74 -12.03 -10.06
N GLY A 101 18.85 -10.82 -9.50
CA GLY A 101 18.34 -10.48 -8.18
C GLY A 101 16.84 -10.18 -8.18
N THR A 102 16.16 -10.36 -7.05
CA THR A 102 14.80 -9.86 -6.83
C THR A 102 14.81 -8.78 -5.77
N VAL A 103 14.13 -7.67 -6.04
CA VAL A 103 13.91 -6.60 -5.04
C VAL A 103 12.43 -6.47 -4.80
N THR A 104 12.05 -6.52 -3.52
CA THR A 104 10.67 -6.33 -3.11
C THR A 104 10.23 -4.89 -3.37
N CYS A 105 9.06 -4.76 -3.98
CA CYS A 105 8.40 -3.49 -4.25
C CYS A 105 6.98 -3.57 -3.72
N HIS A 106 6.50 -2.55 -3.02
CA HIS A 106 5.12 -2.53 -2.53
C HIS A 106 4.18 -1.74 -3.44
N TYR A 107 4.61 -1.33 -4.64
CA TYR A 107 3.76 -0.57 -5.57
C TYR A 107 3.50 -1.35 -6.86
N PRO A 108 2.23 -1.48 -7.29
CA PRO A 108 1.86 -2.23 -8.49
C PRO A 108 2.10 -1.47 -9.82
N VAL A 109 2.88 -0.37 -9.81
CA VAL A 109 2.92 0.64 -10.89
C VAL A 109 4.20 0.53 -11.75
N ILE A 110 4.98 -0.52 -11.57
CA ILE A 110 6.22 -0.71 -12.32
C ILE A 110 5.91 -1.73 -13.42
N GLU A 111 6.14 -1.35 -14.68
CA GLU A 111 6.14 -2.31 -15.80
C GLU A 111 7.06 -3.48 -15.41
N ASP A 112 6.61 -4.73 -15.58
CA ASP A 112 7.24 -5.96 -15.11
C ASP A 112 7.17 -6.28 -13.59
N ALA A 113 6.35 -5.57 -12.80
CA ALA A 113 6.09 -5.95 -11.42
C ALA A 113 5.20 -7.21 -11.33
N HIS A 114 5.74 -8.26 -10.72
CA HIS A 114 4.99 -9.48 -10.42
C HIS A 114 4.54 -9.46 -8.96
N ILE A 115 3.28 -9.84 -8.71
CA ILE A 115 2.80 -10.09 -7.34
C ILE A 115 3.30 -11.46 -6.91
N SER A 116 3.89 -11.59 -5.72
CA SER A 116 4.14 -12.90 -5.11
C SER A 116 3.96 -12.86 -3.60
N PRO A 117 3.34 -13.89 -3.00
CA PRO A 117 3.53 -14.16 -1.60
C PRO A 117 5.02 -14.31 -1.33
N LEU A 118 5.49 -13.48 -0.42
CA LEU A 118 6.52 -13.83 0.51
C LEU A 118 5.86 -14.76 1.55
N GLY A 119 5.84 -16.05 1.21
CA GLY A 119 5.18 -17.09 2.02
C GLY A 119 5.86 -17.30 3.37
N ILE A 120 5.06 -17.62 4.40
CA ILE A 120 5.58 -17.93 5.73
C ILE A 120 6.31 -19.28 5.76
N THR A 121 7.46 -19.27 6.42
CA THR A 121 8.11 -20.44 7.03
C THR A 121 8.19 -20.19 8.54
N ASP A 122 8.15 -21.23 9.37
CA ASP A 122 8.14 -21.10 10.84
C ASP A 122 9.30 -20.27 11.42
N SER A 123 10.42 -20.18 10.70
CA SER A 123 11.58 -19.36 11.06
C SER A 123 11.42 -17.85 10.79
N ASN A 124 10.41 -17.44 10.02
CA ASN A 124 10.33 -16.09 9.44
C ASN A 124 9.04 -15.32 9.75
N HIS A 125 8.16 -15.83 10.63
CA HIS A 125 6.88 -15.17 10.95
C HIS A 125 7.06 -13.71 11.41
N ALA A 126 7.98 -13.46 12.34
CA ALA A 126 8.28 -12.11 12.82
C ALA A 126 8.89 -11.21 11.73
N SER A 127 9.58 -11.81 10.75
CA SER A 127 10.22 -11.10 9.64
C SER A 127 9.18 -10.44 8.71
N PHE A 128 8.03 -11.08 8.45
CA PHE A 128 7.01 -10.52 7.57
C PHE A 128 6.20 -9.40 8.20
N ILE A 129 5.90 -9.51 9.50
CA ILE A 129 5.29 -8.41 10.26
C ILE A 129 6.25 -7.21 10.26
N SER A 130 7.53 -7.45 10.54
CA SER A 130 8.55 -6.41 10.51
C SER A 130 8.68 -5.76 9.13
N LEU A 131 8.61 -6.56 8.06
CA LEU A 131 8.66 -6.08 6.68
C LEU A 131 7.43 -5.23 6.32
N PHE A 132 6.23 -5.70 6.67
CA PHE A 132 4.98 -4.96 6.50
C PHE A 132 5.01 -3.61 7.21
N VAL A 133 5.43 -3.59 8.49
CA VAL A 133 5.59 -2.36 9.28
C VAL A 133 6.63 -1.44 8.64
N SER A 134 7.75 -1.99 8.18
CA SER A 134 8.81 -1.22 7.52
C SER A 134 8.28 -0.50 6.27
N TYR A 135 7.45 -1.18 5.46
CA TYR A 135 6.83 -0.56 4.28
C TYR A 135 5.80 0.52 4.63
N ILE A 136 4.99 0.31 5.68
CA ILE A 136 4.11 1.36 6.19
C ILE A 136 4.94 2.58 6.60
N MET A 137 6.00 2.39 7.40
CA MET A 137 6.82 3.48 7.89
C MET A 137 7.55 4.22 6.76
N GLN A 138 8.05 3.49 5.78
CA GLN A 138 8.65 4.08 4.58
C GLN A 138 7.63 4.92 3.80
N HIS A 139 6.40 4.41 3.63
CA HIS A 139 5.33 5.14 2.97
C HIS A 139 4.97 6.42 3.73
N LEU A 140 4.68 6.32 5.03
CA LEU A 140 4.34 7.48 5.86
C LEU A 140 5.46 8.53 5.90
N SER A 141 6.73 8.09 5.96
CA SER A 141 7.87 9.00 5.90
C SER A 141 7.94 9.75 4.57
N SER A 142 7.61 9.09 3.46
CA SER A 142 7.54 9.74 2.14
C SER A 142 6.38 10.75 2.05
N CYS A 143 5.27 10.50 2.73
CA CYS A 143 4.14 11.42 2.85
C CYS A 143 4.46 12.64 3.73
N ASN A 144 5.14 12.42 4.87
CA ASN A 144 5.53 13.48 5.81
C ASN A 144 6.60 14.42 5.25
N ARG A 145 7.41 13.98 4.28
CA ARG A 145 8.30 14.89 3.54
C ARG A 145 7.54 15.90 2.66
N GLN A 146 6.25 15.64 2.42
CA GLN A 146 5.44 16.34 1.43
C GLN A 146 4.30 17.16 2.07
N SER A 147 3.78 16.75 3.23
CA SER A 147 3.06 17.65 4.13
C SER A 147 4.10 18.40 4.95
N GLY A 148 4.09 19.74 4.95
CA GLY A 148 5.01 20.52 5.81
C GLY A 148 5.13 19.89 7.19
N ASP A 149 6.37 19.65 7.63
CA ASP A 149 6.68 18.95 8.86
C ASP A 149 5.84 19.52 10.03
N LEU A 150 5.35 18.69 10.94
CA LEU A 150 4.66 19.15 12.14
C LEU A 150 5.56 20.12 12.94
N VAL A 151 6.88 19.89 12.86
CA VAL A 151 7.90 20.83 13.34
C VAL A 151 7.79 22.18 12.64
N SER A 152 7.61 22.22 11.31
CA SER A 152 7.45 23.48 10.55
C SER A 152 6.19 24.28 10.92
N TYR A 153 5.13 23.60 11.37
CA TYR A 153 3.93 24.25 11.91
C TYR A 153 4.14 24.76 13.35
N LEU A 154 4.92 24.04 14.16
CA LEU A 154 5.24 24.41 15.53
C LEU A 154 6.35 25.48 15.63
N THR A 155 7.23 25.58 14.63
CA THR A 155 8.30 26.59 14.56
C THR A 155 7.89 27.87 13.84
N ARG A 156 6.65 27.98 13.33
CA ARG A 156 6.10 29.26 12.88
C ARG A 156 5.79 30.12 14.12
N SER A 157 6.79 30.87 14.57
CA SER A 157 6.60 31.96 15.52
C SER A 157 5.67 33.03 14.93
N PRO A 158 4.87 33.73 15.75
CA PRO A 158 3.98 34.81 15.31
C PRO A 158 4.80 36.03 14.92
N SER A 159 5.36 36.04 13.71
CA SER A 159 6.18 37.15 13.21
C SER A 159 6.03 37.38 11.70
N GLU A 160 4.94 36.91 11.08
CA GLU A 160 4.53 37.43 9.78
C GLU A 160 3.48 38.52 10.02
N LYS A 161 3.94 39.78 9.93
CA LYS A 161 3.08 40.96 9.91
C LYS A 161 2.02 40.77 8.82
N LEU A 162 0.76 40.86 9.23
CA LEU A 162 -0.35 41.20 8.34
C LEU A 162 -0.03 42.55 7.68
N PHE A 163 0.44 42.52 6.45
CA PHE A 163 0.31 43.66 5.54
C PHE A 163 -0.95 43.41 4.72
N PHE A 164 -2.01 44.12 5.09
CA PHE A 164 -3.10 44.43 4.17
C PHE A 164 -2.61 45.58 3.29
N ASP A 165 -2.58 45.35 1.98
CA ASP A 165 -2.87 46.35 0.96
C ASP A 165 -3.84 45.69 -0.05
#